data_AF-A0A523T3W6-F1
#
_entry.id   AF-A0A523T3W6-F1
#
_cell.length_a   1.000
_cell.length_b   1.000
_cell.length_c   1.000
_cell.angle_alpha   90.00
_cell.angle_beta   90.00
_cell.angle_gamma   90.00
#
_symmetry.space_group_name_H-M   'P 1'
#
loop_
_entity.id
_entity.type
_entity.pdbx_description
1 polymer ?
#
loop_
_entity_poly.entity_id
_entity_poly.type
_entity_poly.pdbx_seq_one_letter_code
_entity_poly.pdbx_strand_id
1 'polypeptide(L)'
;MIRLRKIEGQIKGIQKMIEQRRYCIDVVMQITAAESALHTVAEIVLRNHLETCVKDAFMSKDIQKRDRKISELMKVYKNLRKH
;
A
#
# COMPACT_ATOMS: atom_id res chain seq x y z
N MET A 1 -3.00 8.39 -9.09
CA MET A 1 -4.08 9.16 -8.41
C MET A 1 -5.47 8.54 -8.51
N ILE A 2 -5.91 8.00 -9.65
CA ILE A 2 -7.29 7.46 -9.82
C ILE A 2 -7.66 6.39 -8.76
N ARG A 3 -6.74 5.47 -8.43
CA ARG A 3 -6.98 4.40 -7.43
C ARG A 3 -7.22 4.94 -6.02
N LEU A 4 -6.43 5.92 -5.58
CA LEU A 4 -6.60 6.57 -4.27
C LEU A 4 -7.92 7.33 -4.17
N ARG A 5 -8.35 8.02 -5.24
CA ARG A 5 -9.67 8.68 -5.26
C ARG A 5 -10.83 7.67 -5.15
N LYS A 6 -10.70 6.48 -5.74
CA LYS A 6 -11.68 5.41 -5.58
C LYS A 6 -11.74 4.90 -4.13
N ILE A 7 -10.58 4.68 -3.51
CA ILE A 7 -10.48 4.27 -2.10
C ILE A 7 -11.11 5.32 -1.20
N GLU A 8 -10.83 6.61 -1.42
CA GLU A 8 -11.47 7.71 -0.67
C GLU A 8 -13.01 7.64 -0.75
N GLY A 9 -13.56 7.33 -1.92
CA GLY A 9 -14.99 7.08 -2.10
C GLY A 9 -15.49 5.85 -1.32
N GLN A 10 -14.72 4.77 -1.26
CA GLN A 10 -15.05 3.59 -0.45
C GLN A 10 -15.07 3.93 1.04
N ILE A 11 -14.08 4.69 1.53
CA ILE A 11 -14.03 5.13 2.94
C ILE A 11 -15.25 5.98 3.29
N LYS A 12 -15.60 6.95 2.43
CA LYS A 12 -16.82 7.77 2.58
C LYS A 12 -18.10 6.90 2.57
N GLY A 13 -18.12 5.86 1.73
CA GLY A 13 -19.20 4.88 1.70
C GLY A 13 -19.34 4.14 3.03
N ILE A 14 -18.24 3.60 3.56
CA ILE A 14 -18.19 2.88 4.84
C ILE A 14 -18.71 3.76 5.98
N GLN A 15 -18.28 5.03 6.05
CA GLN A 15 -18.78 5.98 7.06
C GLN A 15 -20.31 6.09 7.04
N LYS A 16 -20.90 6.28 5.85
CA LYS A 16 -22.37 6.33 5.69
C LYS A 16 -23.05 5.03 6.09
N MET A 17 -22.45 3.87 5.78
CA MET A 17 -23.04 2.58 6.17
C MET A 17 -23.11 2.42 7.70
N ILE A 18 -22.10 2.91 8.41
CA ILE A 18 -22.06 2.92 9.88
C ILE A 18 -23.12 3.87 10.44
N GLU A 19 -23.19 5.10 9.93
CA GLU A 19 -24.20 6.09 10.33
C GLU A 19 -25.63 5.58 10.12
N GLN A 20 -25.86 4.88 9.01
CA GLN A 20 -27.14 4.26 8.65
C GLN A 20 -27.41 2.94 9.39
N ARG A 21 -26.52 2.51 10.30
CA ARG A 21 -26.62 1.24 11.04
C ARG A 21 -26.86 0.02 10.15
N ARG A 22 -26.20 -0.01 8.98
CA ARG A 22 -26.25 -1.16 8.08
C ARG A 22 -25.71 -2.42 8.75
N TYR A 23 -26.10 -3.57 8.21
CA TYR A 23 -25.67 -4.87 8.71
C TYR A 23 -24.14 -4.97 8.80
N CYS A 24 -23.65 -5.35 9.98
CA CYS A 24 -22.22 -5.28 10.31
C CYS A 24 -21.34 -6.05 9.32
N ILE A 25 -21.82 -7.20 8.82
CA ILE A 25 -21.05 -8.01 7.86
C ILE A 25 -20.86 -7.27 6.53
N ASP A 26 -21.86 -6.53 6.05
CA ASP A 26 -21.71 -5.70 4.85
C ASP A 26 -20.64 -4.62 5.03
N VAL A 27 -20.61 -4.00 6.21
CA VAL A 27 -19.61 -2.96 6.55
C VAL A 27 -18.22 -3.58 6.58
N VAL A 28 -18.05 -4.74 7.23
CA VAL A 28 -16.79 -5.49 7.25
C VAL A 28 -16.35 -5.85 5.83
N MET A 29 -17.25 -6.32 4.97
CA MET A 29 -16.93 -6.63 3.57
C MET A 29 -16.48 -5.39 2.76
N GLN A 30 -17.00 -4.20 3.05
CA GLN A 30 -16.51 -2.98 2.42
C GLN A 30 -15.16 -2.54 2.96
N ILE A 31 -14.89 -2.74 4.26
CA ILE A 31 -13.57 -2.49 4.85
C ILE A 31 -12.51 -3.37 4.20
N THR A 32 -12.76 -4.69 4.09
CA THR A 32 -11.80 -5.61 3.47
C THR A 32 -11.57 -5.30 1.98
N ALA A 33 -12.59 -4.81 1.28
CA ALA A 33 -12.45 -4.33 -0.09
C ALA A 33 -11.57 -3.07 -0.19
N ALA A 34 -11.69 -2.13 0.76
CA ALA A 34 -10.85 -0.94 0.82
C ALA A 34 -9.39 -1.28 1.18
N GLU A 35 -9.17 -2.21 2.13
CA GLU A 35 -7.84 -2.74 2.48
C GLU A 35 -7.18 -3.38 1.26
N SER A 36 -7.88 -4.26 0.54
CA SER A 36 -7.37 -4.90 -0.67
C SER A 36 -6.96 -3.89 -1.75
N ALA A 37 -7.75 -2.84 -1.91
CA ALA A 37 -7.43 -1.75 -2.84
C ALA A 37 -6.18 -0.96 -2.39
N LEU A 38 -6.01 -0.71 -1.09
CA LEU A 38 -4.80 -0.09 -0.53
C LEU A 38 -3.56 -0.97 -0.74
N HIS A 39 -3.66 -2.29 -0.51
CA HIS A 39 -2.56 -3.23 -0.78
C HIS A 39 -2.12 -3.17 -2.23
N THR A 40 -3.08 -3.12 -3.16
CA THR A 40 -2.78 -2.99 -4.59
C THR A 40 -2.03 -1.69 -4.89
N VAL A 41 -2.38 -0.57 -4.25
CA VAL A 41 -1.66 0.70 -4.41
C VAL A 41 -0.26 0.61 -3.83
N ALA A 42 -0.09 0.01 -2.64
CA ALA A 42 1.21 -0.19 -2.02
C ALA A 42 2.15 -1.03 -2.90
N GLU A 43 1.64 -2.10 -3.52
CA GLU A 43 2.39 -2.94 -4.45
C GLU A 43 2.88 -2.14 -5.67
N ILE A 44 2.02 -1.32 -6.27
CA ILE A 44 2.39 -0.47 -7.41
C ILE A 44 3.50 0.52 -7.03
N VAL A 45 3.38 1.16 -5.87
CA VAL A 45 4.39 2.11 -5.38
C VAL A 45 5.72 1.39 -5.11
N LEU A 46 5.68 0.23 -4.46
CA LEU A 46 6.87 -0.57 -4.18
C LEU A 46 7.54 -1.04 -5.48
N ARG A 47 6.77 -1.51 -6.46
CA ARG A 47 7.28 -1.92 -7.77
C ARG A 47 8.00 -0.76 -8.46
N ASN A 48 7.39 0.42 -8.49
CA ASN A 48 8.03 1.61 -9.07
C ASN A 48 9.34 1.97 -8.33
N HIS A 49 9.38 1.84 -7.00
CA HIS A 49 10.60 2.06 -6.21
C HIS A 49 11.71 1.05 -6.57
N LEU A 50 11.34 -0.21 -6.77
CA LEU A 50 12.27 -1.27 -7.18
C LEU A 50 12.85 -0.98 -8.58
N GLU A 51 12.00 -0.61 -9.53
CA GLU A 51 12.37 -0.36 -10.93
C GLU A 51 13.20 0.91 -11.13
N THR A 52 13.10 1.88 -10.22
CA THR A 52 13.80 3.18 -10.30
C THR A 52 14.92 3.25 -9.25
N CYS A 53 14.60 3.62 -8.01
CA CYS A 53 15.57 3.94 -6.97
C CYS A 53 16.50 2.76 -6.63
N VAL A 54 15.96 1.55 -6.57
CA VAL A 54 16.75 0.36 -6.23
C VAL A 54 17.61 -0.04 -7.43
N LYS A 55 17.02 -0.14 -8.63
CA LYS A 55 17.78 -0.40 -9.85
C LYS A 55 18.97 0.56 -10.02
N ASP A 56 18.76 1.85 -9.82
CA ASP A 56 19.80 2.88 -9.90
C ASP A 56 20.90 2.70 -8.85
N ALA A 57 20.54 2.28 -7.63
CA ALA A 57 21.53 1.98 -6.60
C ALA A 57 22.39 0.76 -6.98
N PHE A 58 21.76 -0.29 -7.54
CA PHE A 58 22.46 -1.50 -7.95
C PHE A 58 23.34 -1.31 -9.18
N MET A 59 23.01 -0.39 -10.08
CA MET A 59 23.86 -0.02 -11.22
C MET A 59 25.01 0.92 -10.82
N SER A 60 24.99 1.49 -9.62
CA SER A 60 26.07 2.36 -9.13
C SER A 60 27.25 1.55 -8.58
N LYS A 61 28.45 2.14 -8.62
CA LYS A 61 29.66 1.56 -7.96
C LYS A 61 29.67 1.75 -6.43
N ASP A 62 28.68 2.45 -5.88
CA ASP A 62 28.59 2.77 -4.45
C ASP A 62 27.96 1.61 -3.67
N ILE A 63 28.78 0.89 -2.92
CA ILE A 63 28.35 -0.22 -2.05
C ILE A 63 27.43 0.28 -0.92
N GLN A 64 27.73 1.43 -0.30
CA GLN A 64 26.93 1.95 0.78
C GLN A 64 25.52 2.34 0.30
N LYS A 65 25.41 2.88 -0.92
CA LYS A 65 24.11 3.19 -1.53
C LYS A 65 23.27 1.93 -1.72
N ARG A 66 23.88 0.82 -2.13
CA ARG A 66 23.20 -0.48 -2.27
C ARG A 66 22.73 -1.02 -0.92
N ASP A 67 23.59 -1.04 0.09
CA ASP A 67 23.26 -1.55 1.43
C ASP A 67 22.13 -0.76 2.10
N ARG A 68 22.11 0.57 1.92
CA ARG A 68 21.01 1.42 2.39
C ARG A 68 19.69 1.05 1.74
N LYS A 69 19.68 0.81 0.42
CA LYS A 69 18.45 0.41 -0.30
C LYS A 69 17.97 -0.98 0.07
N ILE A 70 18.87 -1.94 0.27
CA ILE A 70 18.51 -3.27 0.79
C ILE A 70 17.87 -3.14 2.19
N SER A 71 18.47 -2.34 3.07
CA SER A 71 17.95 -2.11 4.42
C SER A 71 16.56 -1.46 4.41
N GLU A 72 16.32 -0.53 3.50
CA GLU A 72 15.01 0.10 3.29
C GLU A 72 13.95 -0.93 2.86
N LEU A 73 14.26 -1.77 1.86
CA LEU A 73 13.36 -2.84 1.41
C LEU A 73 13.04 -3.84 2.53
N MET A 74 14.03 -4.21 3.34
CA MET A 74 13.80 -5.09 4.49
C MET A 74 12.87 -4.48 5.53
N LYS A 75 12.91 -3.15 5.72
CA LYS A 75 11.96 -2.44 6.61
C LYS A 75 10.55 -2.45 6.03
N VAL A 76 10.39 -2.19 4.73
CA VAL A 76 9.09 -2.23 4.05
C VAL A 76 8.49 -3.63 4.10
N TYR A 77 9.29 -4.67 3.79
CA TYR A 77 8.86 -6.06 3.85
C TYR A 77 8.35 -6.46 5.26
N LYS A 78 9.06 -6.05 6.32
CA LYS A 78 8.62 -6.29 7.69
C LYS A 78 7.28 -5.62 8.02
N ASN A 79 7.01 -4.45 7.46
CA ASN A 79 5.73 -3.75 7.68
C ASN A 79 4.59 -4.38 6.90
N LEU A 80 4.84 -4.85 5.67
CA LEU A 80 3.84 -5.56 4.87
C LEU A 80 3.39 -6.89 5.49
N ARG A 81 4.23 -7.53 6.31
CA ARG A 81 3.91 -8.80 7.00
C ARG A 81 3.14 -8.63 8.32
N LYS A 82 2.93 -7.39 8.79
CA LYS A 82 2.25 -7.14 10.08
C LYS A 82 0.72 -7.12 9.97
N HIS A 83 0.19 -7.20 8.77
CA HIS A 83 -1.22 -7.29 8.41
C HIS A 83 -1.42 -8.52 7.53
#